data_AF-A0A1B6KKE0-F1
#
_entry.id   AF-A0A1B6KKE0-F1
#
_cell.length_a   1.000
_cell.length_b   1.000
_cell.length_c   1.000
_cell.angle_alpha   90.00
_cell.angle_beta   90.00
_cell.angle_gamma   90.00
#
_symmetry.space_group_name_H-M   'P 1'
#
loop_
_entity.id
_entity.type
_entity.pdbx_description
1 polymer ?
#
loop_
_entity_poly.entity_id
_entity_poly.type
_entity_poly.pdbx_seq_one_letter_code
_entity_poly.pdbx_strand_id
1 'polypeptide(L)'
;CCQSLVKAIIDQGVEEEDRKHTWMEDADACATQGAYECARAVYAHALAMFPSKKSIQVCCQSLVKAIIDQGVEEEDRKHTWMEDADACATQGAYECARAVYAHALAMFPSKKSI
;
A
#
# COMPACT_ATOMS: atom_id res chain seq x y z
N CYS A 1 -11.95 -15.47 -3.61
CA CYS A 1 -12.15 -16.05 -2.26
C CYS A 1 -11.82 -15.06 -1.14
N CYS A 2 -10.67 -14.38 -1.15
CA CYS A 2 -10.27 -13.48 -0.05
C CYS A 2 -11.27 -12.36 0.24
N GLN A 3 -11.83 -11.71 -0.80
CA GLN A 3 -12.81 -10.62 -0.59
C GLN A 3 -14.06 -11.04 0.21
N SER A 4 -14.65 -12.20 -0.12
CA SER A 4 -15.86 -12.67 0.55
C SER A 4 -15.58 -13.12 1.98
N LEU A 5 -14.43 -13.75 2.20
CA LEU A 5 -14.03 -14.20 3.53
C LEU A 5 -13.67 -13.02 4.44
N VAL A 6 -12.87 -12.06 3.94
CA VAL A 6 -12.53 -10.83 4.67
C VAL A 6 -13.80 -10.09 5.09
N LYS A 7 -14.75 -9.85 4.16
CA LYS A 7 -16.02 -9.19 4.49
C LYS A 7 -16.84 -9.91 5.56
N ALA A 8 -16.69 -11.23 5.69
CA ALA A 8 -17.44 -12.01 6.68
C ALA A 8 -16.82 -11.96 8.09
N ILE A 9 -15.50 -11.74 8.19
CA ILE A 9 -14.76 -11.90 9.45
C ILE A 9 -14.16 -10.61 9.99
N ILE A 10 -13.93 -9.59 9.15
CA ILE A 10 -13.16 -8.39 9.52
C ILE A 10 -13.82 -7.52 10.61
N ASP A 11 -15.12 -7.68 10.81
CA ASP A 11 -15.87 -7.01 11.87
C ASP A 11 -15.90 -7.80 13.19
N GLN A 12 -15.47 -9.07 13.20
CA GLN A 12 -15.64 -9.94 14.36
C GLN A 12 -14.71 -9.52 15.50
N GLY A 13 -15.30 -9.06 16.61
CA GLY A 13 -14.55 -8.64 17.80
C GLY A 13 -13.90 -7.25 17.67
N VAL A 14 -14.31 -6.45 16.67
CA VAL A 14 -13.82 -5.08 16.48
C VAL A 14 -14.94 -4.10 16.75
N GLU A 15 -14.72 -3.18 17.68
CA GLU A 15 -15.68 -2.12 17.98
C GLU A 15 -15.75 -1.11 16.83
N GLU A 16 -16.93 -0.50 16.63
CA GLU A 16 -17.16 0.39 15.48
C GLU A 16 -16.19 1.58 15.43
N GLU A 17 -15.80 2.10 16.60
CA GLU A 17 -14.85 3.20 16.73
C GLU A 17 -13.41 2.82 16.35
N ASP A 18 -13.05 1.54 16.51
CA ASP A 18 -11.69 1.04 16.26
C ASP A 18 -11.50 0.43 14.86
N ARG A 19 -12.59 0.08 14.18
CA ARG A 19 -12.60 -0.54 12.83
C ARG A 19 -11.52 0.00 11.90
N LYS A 20 -11.44 1.32 11.74
CA LYS A 20 -10.48 1.93 10.83
C LYS A 20 -9.04 1.59 11.22
N HIS A 21 -8.70 1.68 12.51
CA HIS A 21 -7.34 1.44 12.97
C HIS A 21 -6.98 -0.03 12.79
N THR A 22 -7.80 -0.92 13.34
CA THR A 22 -7.60 -2.37 13.29
C THR A 22 -7.48 -2.87 11.86
N TRP A 23 -8.37 -2.45 10.96
CA TRP A 23 -8.32 -2.92 9.57
C TRP A 23 -7.09 -2.43 8.81
N MET A 24 -6.58 -1.24 9.12
CA MET A 24 -5.34 -0.76 8.49
C MET A 24 -4.13 -1.56 8.98
N GLU A 25 -4.07 -1.89 10.27
CA GLU A 25 -3.03 -2.76 10.82
C GLU A 25 -3.10 -4.17 10.23
N ASP A 26 -4.28 -4.76 10.12
CA ASP A 26 -4.48 -6.08 9.51
C ASP A 26 -4.06 -6.09 8.03
N ALA A 27 -4.38 -5.03 7.29
CA ALA A 27 -3.99 -4.91 5.88
C ALA A 27 -2.48 -4.77 5.71
N ASP A 28 -1.83 -3.94 6.54
CA ASP A 28 -0.37 -3.76 6.54
C ASP A 28 0.33 -5.08 6.94
N ALA A 29 -0.20 -5.80 7.92
CA ALA A 29 0.31 -7.12 8.34
C ALA A 29 0.18 -8.15 7.21
N CYS A 30 -0.97 -8.21 6.53
CA CYS A 30 -1.17 -9.07 5.37
C CYS A 30 -0.16 -8.73 4.25
N ALA A 31 0.05 -7.44 3.96
CA ALA A 31 1.00 -7.00 2.94
C ALA A 31 2.43 -7.42 3.29
N THR A 32 2.84 -7.24 4.54
CA THR A 32 4.18 -7.61 5.03
C THR A 32 4.43 -9.12 4.98
N GLN A 33 3.38 -9.93 5.16
CA GLN A 33 3.44 -11.39 5.07
C GLN A 33 3.33 -11.93 3.64
N GLY A 34 3.22 -11.06 2.63
CA GLY A 34 3.05 -11.47 1.22
C GLY A 34 1.61 -11.86 0.85
N ALA A 35 0.64 -11.71 1.75
CA ALA A 35 -0.78 -11.97 1.51
C ALA A 35 -1.47 -10.77 0.82
N TYR A 36 -0.95 -10.34 -0.33
CA TYR A 36 -1.37 -9.10 -1.01
C TYR A 36 -2.85 -9.07 -1.39
N GLU A 37 -3.41 -10.22 -1.78
CA GLU A 37 -4.85 -10.33 -2.08
C GLU A 37 -5.73 -10.15 -0.85
N CYS A 38 -5.25 -10.54 0.33
CA CYS A 38 -5.92 -10.28 1.60
C CYS A 38 -5.80 -8.80 1.96
N ALA A 39 -4.59 -8.23 1.91
CA ALA A 39 -4.38 -6.80 2.16
C ALA A 39 -5.26 -5.92 1.27
N ARG A 40 -5.31 -6.22 -0.03
CA ARG A 40 -6.16 -5.54 -1.01
C ARG A 40 -7.65 -5.66 -0.68
N ALA A 41 -8.10 -6.84 -0.24
CA ALA A 41 -9.48 -7.05 0.18
C ALA A 41 -9.84 -6.23 1.43
N VAL A 42 -8.93 -6.14 2.40
CA VAL A 42 -9.13 -5.34 3.62
C VAL A 42 -9.18 -3.85 3.29
N TYR A 43 -8.22 -3.31 2.53
CA TYR A 43 -8.25 -1.89 2.13
C TYR A 43 -9.49 -1.55 1.32
N ALA A 44 -9.93 -2.44 0.41
CA ALA A 44 -11.15 -2.22 -0.37
C ALA A 44 -12.39 -2.18 0.53
N HIS A 45 -12.46 -3.03 1.57
CA HIS A 45 -13.55 -3.00 2.54
C HIS A 45 -13.52 -1.70 3.37
N ALA A 46 -12.35 -1.31 3.86
CA ALA A 46 -12.17 -0.07 4.61
C ALA A 46 -12.52 1.18 3.79
N LEU A 47 -12.17 1.21 2.50
CA LEU A 47 -12.53 2.31 1.59
C LEU A 47 -14.04 2.37 1.32
N ALA A 48 -14.72 1.24 1.20
CA ALA A 48 -16.17 1.20 1.03
C ALA A 48 -16.91 1.76 2.25
N MET A 49 -16.40 1.48 3.46
CA MET A 49 -16.97 1.96 4.71
C MET A 49 -16.60 3.41 5.03
N PHE A 50 -15.41 3.87 4.65
CA PHE A 50 -14.89 5.20 4.95
C PHE A 50 -14.39 5.94 3.70
N PRO A 51 -15.25 6.23 2.72
CA PRO A 51 -14.84 6.71 1.39
C PRO A 51 -14.12 8.07 1.40
N SER A 52 -14.38 8.92 2.39
CA SER A 52 -13.82 10.26 2.50
C SER A 52 -12.54 10.36 3.35
N LYS A 53 -12.00 9.24 3.84
CA LYS A 53 -10.78 9.24 4.68
C LYS A 53 -9.53 9.03 3.84
N LYS A 54 -8.78 10.13 3.60
CA LYS A 54 -7.48 10.13 2.91
C LYS A 54 -6.46 9.14 3.46
N SER A 55 -6.53 8.84 4.77
CA SER A 55 -5.65 7.85 5.41
C SER A 55 -5.81 6.42 4.87
N ILE A 56 -6.94 6.09 4.24
CA ILE A 56 -7.22 4.75 3.69
C ILE A 56 -6.87 4.68 2.20
N GLN A 57 -6.77 5.84 1.52
CA GLN A 57 -6.26 5.93 0.14
C GLN A 57 -4.77 5.57 0.02
N VAL A 58 -4.12 5.24 1.14
CA VAL A 58 -2.70 4.87 1.26
C VAL A 58 -2.44 3.40 0.88
N CYS A 59 -3.48 2.62 0.52
CA CYS A 59 -3.34 1.22 0.09
C CYS A 59 -2.20 0.96 -0.91
N CYS A 60 -2.09 1.79 -1.96
CA CYS A 60 -1.03 1.63 -2.95
C CYS A 60 0.36 1.89 -2.33
N GLN A 61 0.46 2.82 -1.39
CA GLN A 61 1.72 3.12 -0.69
C GLN A 61 2.14 1.98 0.23
N SER A 62 1.21 1.40 0.98
CA SER A 62 1.52 0.25 1.85
C SER A 62 1.92 -0.98 1.04
N LEU A 63 1.18 -1.30 -0.03
CA LEU A 63 1.52 -2.43 -0.90
C LEU A 63 2.85 -2.22 -1.61
N VAL A 64 3.09 -1.04 -2.18
CA VAL A 64 4.38 -0.72 -2.82
C VAL A 64 5.52 -0.88 -1.83
N LYS A 65 5.44 -0.29 -0.63
CA LYS A 65 6.47 -0.47 0.40
C LYS A 65 6.77 -1.94 0.73
N ALA A 66 5.76 -2.80 0.71
CA ALA A 66 5.94 -4.22 1.02
C ALA A 66 6.64 -5.01 -0.11
N ILE A 67 6.51 -4.56 -1.37
CA ILE A 67 6.97 -5.33 -2.54
C ILE A 67 8.14 -4.71 -3.30
N ILE A 68 8.34 -3.40 -3.20
CA ILE A 68 9.26 -2.63 -4.08
C ILE A 68 10.74 -2.99 -3.84
N ASP A 69 11.06 -3.54 -2.67
CA ASP A 69 12.39 -4.06 -2.33
C ASP A 69 12.59 -5.54 -2.73
N GLN A 70 11.53 -6.27 -3.09
CA GLN A 70 11.60 -7.71 -3.31
C GLN A 70 12.37 -8.02 -4.60
N GLY A 71 13.54 -8.66 -4.46
CA GLY A 71 14.38 -9.04 -5.59
C GLY A 71 15.17 -7.89 -6.21
N VAL A 72 15.27 -6.74 -5.53
CA VAL A 72 16.07 -5.60 -5.95
C VAL A 72 17.29 -5.45 -5.04
N GLU A 73 18.48 -5.43 -5.61
CA GLU A 73 19.72 -5.20 -4.86
C GLU A 73 19.79 -3.75 -4.38
N GLU A 74 20.43 -3.52 -3.23
CA GLU A 74 20.46 -2.19 -2.59
C GLU A 74 21.06 -1.10 -3.49
N GLU A 75 22.07 -1.43 -4.29
CA GLU A 75 22.71 -0.50 -5.22
C GLU A 75 21.82 -0.13 -6.42
N ASP A 76 20.89 -1.01 -6.80
CA ASP A 76 20.00 -0.83 -7.96
C ASP A 76 18.65 -0.20 -7.61
N ARG A 77 18.27 -0.19 -6.32
CA ARG A 77 16.98 0.34 -5.81
C ARG A 77 16.55 1.62 -6.51
N LYS A 78 17.42 2.65 -6.53
CA LYS A 78 17.05 3.95 -7.10
C LYS A 78 16.71 3.87 -8.58
N HIS A 79 17.45 3.09 -9.36
CA HIS A 79 17.20 2.96 -10.79
C HIS A 79 15.92 2.17 -11.04
N THR A 80 15.83 0.95 -10.47
CA THR A 80 14.69 0.05 -10.64
C THR A 80 13.38 0.69 -10.20
N TRP A 81 13.35 1.39 -9.06
CA TRP A 81 12.14 2.05 -8.59
C TRP A 81 11.69 3.19 -9.49
N MET A 82 12.61 3.92 -10.12
CA MET A 82 12.25 4.98 -11.07
C MET A 82 11.65 4.39 -12.34
N GLU A 83 12.21 3.29 -12.85
CA GLU A 83 11.65 2.55 -13.99
C GLU A 83 10.25 2.00 -13.67
N ASP A 84 10.05 1.41 -12.50
CA ASP A 84 8.75 0.90 -12.05
C ASP A 84 7.71 2.02 -11.93
N ALA A 85 8.11 3.18 -11.40
CA ALA A 85 7.23 4.34 -11.27
C ALA A 85 6.81 4.89 -12.64
N ASP A 86 7.76 5.01 -13.57
CA ASP A 86 7.52 5.47 -14.95
C ASP A 86 6.64 4.47 -15.72
N ALA A 87 6.86 3.17 -15.53
CA ALA A 87 6.02 2.11 -16.11
C ALA A 87 4.58 2.20 -15.57
N CYS A 88 4.41 2.38 -14.26
CA CYS A 88 3.09 2.60 -13.65
C CYS A 88 2.39 3.83 -14.23
N ALA A 89 3.11 4.95 -14.37
CA ALA A 89 2.55 6.18 -14.93
C ALA A 89 2.14 6.01 -16.40
N THR A 90 2.96 5.31 -17.19
CA THR A 90 2.69 5.02 -18.61
C THR A 90 1.46 4.14 -18.78
N GLN A 91 1.23 3.20 -17.84
CA GLN A 91 0.04 2.35 -17.82
C GLN A 91 -1.20 3.03 -17.21
N GLY A 92 -1.08 4.29 -16.77
CA GLY A 92 -2.18 5.04 -16.14
C GLY A 92 -2.42 4.71 -14.66
N ALA A 93 -1.56 3.89 -14.04
CA ALA A 93 -1.59 3.54 -12.62
C ALA A 93 -0.94 4.65 -11.76
N TYR A 94 -1.47 5.87 -11.85
CA TYR A 94 -0.87 7.06 -11.25
C TYR A 94 -0.69 6.99 -9.73
N GLU A 95 -1.61 6.33 -9.02
CA GLU A 95 -1.50 6.14 -7.56
C GLU A 95 -0.35 5.20 -7.18
N CYS A 96 -0.07 4.18 -7.99
CA CYS A 96 1.09 3.31 -7.83
C CYS A 96 2.37 4.07 -8.13
N ALA A 97 2.42 4.83 -9.24
CA ALA A 97 3.58 5.67 -9.57
C ALA A 97 3.88 6.67 -8.43
N ARG A 98 2.86 7.35 -7.93
CA ARG A 98 2.96 8.27 -6.79
C ARG A 98 3.47 7.57 -5.53
N ALA A 99 3.02 6.35 -5.26
CA ALA A 99 3.48 5.55 -4.14
C ALA A 99 4.97 5.19 -4.25
N VAL A 100 5.43 4.76 -5.43
CA VAL A 100 6.83 4.42 -5.68
C VAL A 100 7.73 5.65 -5.55
N TYR A 101 7.39 6.77 -6.18
CA TYR A 101 8.16 8.01 -6.02
C TYR A 101 8.19 8.50 -4.57
N ALA A 102 7.07 8.43 -3.85
CA ALA A 102 7.03 8.82 -2.45
C ALA A 102 7.94 7.94 -1.59
N HIS A 103 8.00 6.63 -1.86
CA HIS A 103 8.90 5.71 -1.18
C HIS A 103 10.37 6.01 -1.51
N ALA A 104 10.69 6.21 -2.80
CA ALA A 104 12.03 6.55 -3.25
C ALA A 104 12.54 7.86 -2.63
N LEU A 105 11.69 8.90 -2.54
CA LEU A 105 12.05 10.18 -1.90
C LEU A 105 12.28 10.06 -0.40
N ALA A 106 11.56 9.16 0.28
CA ALA A 106 11.75 8.91 1.71
C ALA A 106 13.07 8.18 1.99
N MET A 107 13.44 7.23 1.13
CA MET A 107 14.68 6.44 1.24
C MET A 107 15.92 7.18 0.77
N PHE A 108 15.78 7.96 -0.30
CA PHE A 108 16.84 8.78 -0.88
C PHE A 108 16.44 10.26 -0.78
N PRO A 109 16.45 10.85 0.43
CA PRO A 109 16.18 12.28 0.58
C PRO A 109 17.27 13.03 -0.18
N SER A 110 16.93 13.57 -1.35
CA SER A 110 17.83 14.42 -2.11
C SER A 110 18.23 15.59 -1.23
N LYS A 111 19.54 15.87 -1.11
CA LYS A 111 19.98 17.17 -0.59
C LYS A 111 19.30 18.22 -1.47
N LYS A 112 18.52 19.12 -0.87
CA LYS A 112 18.11 20.35 -1.55
C LYS A 112 19.41 20.97 -2.07
N SER A 113 19.55 21.10 -3.38
CA SER A 113 20.55 22.02 -3.92
C SER A 113 20.17 23.38 -3.33
N ILE A 114 21.02 23.89 -2.44
CA ILE A 114 21.04 25.31 -2.07
C ILE A 114 21.47 26.09 -3.32
#